data_AF-A0A821EDC3-F1
#
_entry.id   AF-A0A821EDC3-F1
#
_cell.length_a   1.000
_cell.length_b   1.000
_cell.length_c   1.000
_cell.angle_alpha   90.00
_cell.angle_beta   90.00
_cell.angle_gamma   90.00
#
_symmetry.space_group_name_H-M   'P 1'
#
loop_
_entity.id
_entity.type
_entity.pdbx_description
1 polymer ?
#
loop_
_entity_poly.entity_id
_entity_poly.type
_entity_poly.pdbx_seq_one_letter_code
_entity_poly.pdbx_strand_id
1 'polypeptide(L)'
;MSGLTMGSNGLRPLNMTSPKDLCDLLGGSRVINKILIANNGIAAVKCMRSIRRWSYEMFRQEHTIKFVAMVTPEDMKANAEYIRYADHYVNVQGGPSHMNYSNCELILDIAKRFLVEAVWAGWGHASENPKLPELLHRHGIIFIGPSEQAMWALGDKIASTIIAQSANVPTLPWSGSHLKFDWNEEDHENIHVPMDLYEKACVTDAKEGVEIASRIGFPVMIKASEGGGGKGIRKATNRDEFETFFRQVNF
;
A
#
# COMPACT_ATOMS: atom_id res chain seq x y z
N MET A 1 -5.44 -35.48 19.82
CA MET A 1 -5.41 -34.78 21.12
C MET A 1 -3.99 -34.27 21.35
N SER A 2 -3.64 -33.11 20.81
CA SER A 2 -2.41 -32.39 21.16
C SER A 2 -2.82 -31.28 22.11
N GLY A 3 -2.42 -31.42 23.37
CA GLY A 3 -2.87 -30.59 24.49
C GLY A 3 -2.36 -29.15 24.40
N LEU A 4 -3.26 -28.20 24.59
CA LEU A 4 -2.95 -26.83 24.95
C LEU A 4 -2.69 -26.79 26.47
N THR A 5 -1.49 -26.41 26.89
CA THR A 5 -1.21 -26.04 28.29
C THR A 5 -1.03 -24.53 28.38
N MET A 6 -1.87 -23.88 29.19
CA MET A 6 -1.78 -22.47 29.54
C MET A 6 -0.51 -22.19 30.34
N GLY A 7 0.49 -21.60 29.70
CA GLY A 7 1.62 -20.97 30.39
C GLY A 7 1.25 -19.54 30.83
N SER A 8 1.83 -19.09 31.93
CA SER A 8 1.55 -17.80 32.60
C SER A 8 1.87 -16.52 31.79
N ASN A 9 2.11 -16.61 30.47
CA ASN A 9 2.49 -15.51 29.59
C ASN A 9 1.92 -15.68 28.15
N GLY A 10 0.64 -16.04 28.04
CA GLY A 10 -0.05 -16.20 26.76
C GLY A 10 0.27 -17.49 26.01
N LEU A 11 -0.51 -17.76 24.96
CA LEU A 11 -0.37 -18.92 24.07
C LEU A 11 1.06 -18.97 23.48
N ARG A 12 1.94 -19.78 24.06
CA ARG A 12 3.16 -20.23 23.39
C ARG A 12 2.89 -21.61 22.83
N PRO A 13 2.78 -21.78 21.51
CA PRO A 13 2.67 -23.10 20.94
C PRO A 13 3.98 -23.84 21.20
N LEU A 14 3.92 -24.91 21.99
CA LEU A 14 5.02 -25.85 22.16
C LEU A 14 5.24 -26.55 20.80
N ASN A 15 6.41 -26.31 20.20
CA ASN A 15 6.95 -27.02 19.03
C ASN A 15 6.16 -26.86 17.72
N MET A 16 6.09 -25.65 17.16
CA MET A 16 5.70 -25.52 15.75
C MET A 16 6.92 -25.77 14.87
N THR A 17 6.87 -26.83 14.06
CA THR A 17 7.99 -27.25 13.22
C THR A 17 7.99 -26.62 11.84
N SER A 18 6.85 -26.14 11.35
CA SER A 18 6.72 -25.57 10.02
C SER A 18 5.73 -24.39 9.94
N PRO A 19 5.88 -23.50 8.94
CA PRO A 19 4.88 -22.47 8.65
C PRO A 19 3.48 -23.00 8.37
N LYS A 20 3.38 -24.23 7.84
CA LYS A 20 2.10 -24.89 7.59
C LYS A 20 1.36 -25.20 8.88
N ASP A 21 2.04 -25.78 9.86
CA ASP A 21 1.43 -26.10 11.17
C ASP A 21 0.89 -24.84 11.85
N LEU A 22 1.63 -23.73 11.73
CA LEU A 22 1.21 -22.43 12.25
C LEU A 22 0.01 -21.87 11.51
N CYS A 23 0.01 -21.97 10.18
CA CYS A 23 -1.11 -21.55 9.36
C CYS A 23 -2.38 -22.31 9.73
N ASP A 24 -2.31 -23.64 9.79
CA ASP A 24 -3.46 -24.50 10.13
C ASP A 24 -3.97 -24.24 11.55
N LEU A 25 -3.07 -24.06 12.52
CA LEU A 25 -3.43 -23.76 13.92
C LEU A 25 -4.17 -22.42 14.06
N LEU A 26 -3.74 -21.40 13.33
CA LEU A 26 -4.30 -20.06 13.39
C LEU A 26 -5.50 -19.87 12.45
N GLY A 27 -5.90 -20.90 11.70
CA GLY A 27 -6.99 -20.81 10.72
C GLY A 27 -6.62 -19.99 9.47
N GLY A 28 -5.33 -19.91 9.15
CA GLY A 28 -4.85 -19.28 7.93
C GLY A 28 -5.21 -20.09 6.68
N SER A 29 -5.41 -19.39 5.56
CA SER A 29 -5.83 -20.00 4.30
C SER A 29 -4.67 -20.33 3.35
N ARG A 30 -3.52 -19.67 3.52
CA ARG A 30 -2.38 -19.78 2.60
C ARG A 30 -1.06 -19.76 3.36
N VAL A 31 -0.18 -20.70 3.05
CA VAL A 31 1.16 -20.79 3.62
C VAL A 31 2.14 -20.00 2.76
N ILE A 32 2.93 -19.13 3.40
CA ILE A 32 3.98 -18.34 2.74
C ILE A 32 5.34 -18.82 3.27
N ASN A 33 6.15 -19.39 2.37
CA ASN A 33 7.50 -19.85 2.71
C ASN A 33 8.58 -19.00 2.03
N LYS A 34 8.24 -18.32 0.93
CA LYS A 34 9.17 -17.54 0.12
C LYS A 34 8.53 -16.22 -0.30
N ILE A 35 9.24 -15.14 -0.03
CA ILE A 35 8.80 -13.76 -0.26
C ILE A 35 9.77 -13.07 -1.22
N LEU A 36 9.24 -12.46 -2.29
CA LEU A 36 9.98 -11.50 -3.10
C LEU A 36 9.91 -10.11 -2.47
N ILE A 37 11.06 -9.49 -2.25
CA ILE A 37 11.17 -8.09 -1.84
C ILE A 37 11.25 -7.22 -3.09
N ALA A 38 10.16 -6.53 -3.40
CA ALA A 38 10.05 -5.55 -4.49
C ALA A 38 10.42 -4.13 -4.00
N ASN A 39 11.52 -4.03 -3.26
CA ASN A 39 12.02 -2.79 -2.66
C ASN A 39 13.53 -2.95 -2.35
N ASN A 40 14.20 -1.85 -2.07
CA ASN A 40 15.61 -1.82 -1.69
C ASN A 40 15.83 -1.07 -0.36
N GLY A 41 17.09 -0.74 -0.06
CA GLY A 41 17.46 0.12 1.06
C GLY A 41 16.93 -0.34 2.43
N ILE A 42 16.51 0.63 3.24
CA ILE A 42 16.07 0.40 4.62
C ILE A 42 14.75 -0.39 4.72
N ALA A 43 13.87 -0.26 3.73
CA ALA A 43 12.62 -1.00 3.67
C ALA A 43 12.88 -2.50 3.60
N ALA A 44 13.73 -2.91 2.65
CA ALA A 44 14.12 -4.30 2.48
C ALA A 44 14.81 -4.87 3.73
N VAL A 45 15.77 -4.14 4.30
CA VAL A 45 16.46 -4.57 5.55
C VAL A 45 15.47 -4.76 6.69
N LYS A 46 14.61 -3.76 6.93
CA LYS A 46 13.66 -3.78 8.05
C LYS A 46 12.67 -4.94 7.92
N CYS A 47 12.18 -5.21 6.71
CA CYS A 47 11.28 -6.33 6.45
C CYS A 47 11.96 -7.66 6.78
N MET A 48 13.09 -7.95 6.13
CA MET A 48 13.79 -9.23 6.28
C MET A 48 14.22 -9.47 7.73
N ARG A 49 14.82 -8.46 8.39
CA ARG A 49 15.23 -8.57 9.80
C ARG A 49 14.04 -8.82 10.74
N SER A 50 12.90 -8.17 10.50
CA SER A 50 11.72 -8.34 11.37
C SER A 50 11.12 -9.73 11.22
N ILE A 51 10.96 -10.20 9.98
CA ILE A 51 10.40 -11.53 9.71
C ILE A 51 11.36 -12.63 10.16
N ARG A 52 12.69 -12.48 9.97
CA ARG A 52 13.66 -13.46 10.50
C ARG A 52 13.64 -13.54 12.01
N ARG A 53 13.58 -12.39 12.70
CA ARG A 53 13.45 -12.36 14.17
C ARG A 53 12.18 -13.09 14.62
N TRP A 54 11.04 -12.77 14.02
CA TRP A 54 9.79 -13.45 14.31
C TRP A 54 9.86 -14.95 13.99
N SER A 55 10.48 -15.34 12.88
CA SER A 55 10.67 -16.73 12.48
C SER A 55 11.52 -17.48 13.50
N TYR A 56 12.57 -16.85 14.04
CA TYR A 56 13.37 -17.44 15.11
C TYR A 56 12.60 -17.57 16.42
N GLU A 57 11.79 -16.58 16.78
CA GLU A 57 10.96 -16.62 17.98
C GLU A 57 9.89 -17.73 17.90
N MET A 58 9.32 -17.97 16.71
CA MET A 58 8.26 -18.96 16.49
C MET A 58 8.78 -20.37 16.20
N PHE A 59 9.78 -20.51 15.33
CA PHE A 59 10.25 -21.80 14.79
C PHE A 59 11.66 -22.18 15.24
N ARG A 60 12.34 -21.31 16.02
CA ARG A 60 13.77 -21.46 16.37
C ARG A 60 14.72 -21.52 15.17
N GLN A 61 14.25 -21.04 14.02
CA GLN A 61 14.98 -21.02 12.76
C GLN A 61 14.74 -19.67 12.06
N GLU A 62 15.81 -18.91 11.82
CA GLU A 62 15.71 -17.60 11.16
C GLU A 62 15.30 -17.71 9.69
N HIS A 63 15.75 -18.77 9.01
CA HIS A 63 15.59 -18.95 7.58
C HIS A 63 14.38 -19.81 7.19
N THR A 64 13.39 -19.92 8.09
CA THR A 64 12.13 -20.61 7.80
C THR A 64 11.38 -19.95 6.65
N ILE A 65 11.34 -18.61 6.64
CA ILE A 65 10.84 -17.82 5.50
C ILE A 65 12.03 -17.35 4.68
N LYS A 66 12.02 -17.68 3.39
CA LYS A 66 13.06 -17.37 2.42
C LYS A 66 12.79 -16.05 1.73
N PHE A 67 13.86 -15.29 1.48
CA PHE A 67 13.76 -14.02 0.77
C PHE A 67 14.46 -14.05 -0.58
N VAL A 68 13.76 -13.54 -1.59
CA VAL A 68 14.34 -13.19 -2.89
C VAL A 68 14.38 -11.67 -2.98
N ALA A 69 15.54 -11.08 -3.23
CA ALA A 69 15.68 -9.64 -3.39
C ALA A 69 15.94 -9.25 -4.85
N MET A 70 15.29 -8.18 -5.31
CA MET A 70 15.67 -7.50 -6.55
C MET A 70 16.87 -6.60 -6.28
N VAL A 71 17.88 -6.61 -7.15
CA VAL A 71 19.13 -5.86 -6.95
C VAL A 71 19.54 -5.16 -8.23
N THR A 72 19.65 -3.83 -8.19
CA THR A 72 20.19 -3.05 -9.32
C THR A 72 21.72 -3.02 -9.30
N PRO A 73 22.39 -2.70 -10.43
CA PRO A 73 23.84 -2.50 -10.46
C PRO A 73 24.30 -1.41 -9.48
N GLU A 74 23.50 -0.38 -9.27
CA GLU A 74 23.77 0.70 -8.32
C GLU A 74 23.75 0.21 -6.87
N ASP A 75 22.75 -0.60 -6.50
CA ASP A 75 22.67 -1.19 -5.15
C ASP A 75 23.82 -2.18 -4.90
N MET A 76 24.19 -2.96 -5.93
CA MET A 76 25.32 -3.87 -5.87
C MET A 76 26.64 -3.12 -5.69
N LYS A 77 26.84 -2.03 -6.44
CA LYS A 77 28.02 -1.16 -6.33
C LYS A 77 28.09 -0.46 -4.98
N ALA A 78 26.94 -0.06 -4.43
CA ALA A 78 26.83 0.53 -3.10
C ALA A 78 26.99 -0.49 -1.97
N ASN A 79 27.08 -1.79 -2.30
CA ASN A 79 27.19 -2.87 -1.32
C ASN A 79 26.02 -2.85 -0.31
N ALA A 80 24.82 -2.64 -0.84
CA ALA A 80 23.63 -2.41 -0.03
C ALA A 80 23.36 -3.58 0.93
N GLU A 81 23.08 -3.26 2.19
CA GLU A 81 23.03 -4.25 3.27
C GLU A 81 21.95 -5.32 3.05
N TYR A 82 20.81 -4.94 2.45
CA TYR A 82 19.69 -5.84 2.18
C TYR A 82 20.09 -7.04 1.30
N ILE A 83 21.08 -6.89 0.42
CA ILE A 83 21.56 -7.96 -0.47
C ILE A 83 22.10 -9.12 0.37
N ARG A 84 22.77 -8.84 1.49
CA ARG A 84 23.33 -9.87 2.39
C ARG A 84 22.27 -10.56 3.24
N TYR A 85 21.14 -9.88 3.50
CA TYR A 85 20.03 -10.49 4.21
C TYR A 85 19.18 -11.38 3.30
N ALA A 86 19.21 -11.22 1.99
CA ALA A 86 18.42 -12.06 1.10
C ALA A 86 19.01 -13.49 1.01
N ASP A 87 18.15 -14.52 0.94
CA ASP A 87 18.59 -15.90 0.69
C ASP A 87 18.99 -16.07 -0.79
N HIS A 88 18.29 -15.38 -1.68
CA HIS A 88 18.60 -15.28 -3.11
C HIS A 88 18.44 -13.83 -3.57
N TYR A 89 19.18 -13.44 -4.61
CA TYR A 89 18.98 -12.15 -5.25
C TYR A 89 18.94 -12.27 -6.77
N VAL A 90 18.28 -11.32 -7.40
CA VAL A 90 18.08 -11.23 -8.86
C VAL A 90 18.58 -9.89 -9.32
N ASN A 91 19.53 -9.91 -10.25
CA ASN A 91 19.98 -8.69 -10.90
C ASN A 91 18.88 -8.14 -11.81
N VAL A 92 18.48 -6.90 -11.58
CA VAL A 92 17.49 -6.16 -12.38
C VAL A 92 18.14 -4.96 -13.04
N GLN A 93 17.43 -4.33 -13.99
CA GLN A 93 17.96 -3.18 -14.71
C GLN A 93 18.18 -1.98 -13.77
N GLY A 94 19.31 -1.30 -13.94
CA GLY A 94 19.63 -0.06 -13.21
C GLY A 94 18.81 1.14 -13.68
N GLY A 95 19.19 2.33 -13.19
CA GLY A 95 18.52 3.58 -13.54
C GLY A 95 17.21 3.84 -12.78
N PRO A 96 16.28 4.64 -13.37
CA PRO A 96 15.11 5.15 -12.65
C PRO A 96 14.13 4.04 -12.25
N SER A 97 13.37 4.28 -11.17
CA SER A 97 12.63 3.21 -10.51
C SER A 97 11.56 2.51 -11.36
N HIS A 98 11.00 3.19 -12.36
CA HIS A 98 10.03 2.60 -13.29
C HIS A 98 10.62 1.47 -14.16
N MET A 99 11.95 1.34 -14.21
CA MET A 99 12.64 0.24 -14.90
C MET A 99 12.89 -0.98 -14.00
N ASN A 100 12.75 -0.83 -12.68
CA ASN A 100 13.07 -1.86 -11.69
C ASN A 100 11.98 -2.01 -10.61
N TYR A 101 12.14 -1.39 -9.44
CA TYR A 101 11.32 -1.57 -8.25
C TYR A 101 9.88 -1.06 -8.40
N SER A 102 9.60 -0.19 -9.37
CA SER A 102 8.24 0.28 -9.67
C SER A 102 7.62 -0.42 -10.88
N ASN A 103 8.36 -1.34 -11.52
CA ASN A 103 7.89 -2.05 -12.72
C ASN A 103 7.08 -3.30 -12.33
N CYS A 104 5.76 -3.18 -12.37
CA CYS A 104 4.86 -4.25 -11.93
C CYS A 104 4.98 -5.53 -12.79
N GLU A 105 5.22 -5.40 -14.09
CA GLU A 105 5.39 -6.54 -15.00
C GLU A 105 6.69 -7.30 -14.69
N LEU A 106 7.77 -6.56 -14.44
CA LEU A 106 9.06 -7.15 -14.05
C LEU A 106 8.95 -7.86 -12.69
N ILE A 107 8.29 -7.25 -11.71
CA ILE A 107 8.08 -7.84 -10.39
C ILE A 107 7.31 -9.16 -10.53
N LEU A 108 6.23 -9.17 -11.31
CA LEU A 108 5.43 -10.36 -11.59
C LEU A 108 6.27 -11.47 -12.26
N ASP A 109 7.05 -11.12 -13.27
CA ASP A 109 7.93 -12.05 -13.98
C ASP A 109 8.95 -12.71 -13.03
N ILE A 110 9.60 -11.91 -12.18
CA ILE A 110 10.54 -12.41 -11.17
C ILE A 110 9.82 -13.31 -10.17
N ALA A 111 8.65 -12.89 -9.68
CA ALA A 111 7.86 -13.67 -8.73
C ALA A 111 7.50 -15.06 -9.27
N LYS A 112 7.11 -15.14 -10.56
CA LYS A 112 6.84 -16.40 -11.25
C LYS A 112 8.09 -17.26 -11.41
N ARG A 113 9.21 -16.68 -11.89
CA ARG A 113 10.47 -17.41 -12.11
C ARG A 113 11.02 -18.03 -10.84
N PHE A 114 10.88 -17.35 -9.72
CA PHE A 114 11.38 -17.81 -8.42
C PHE A 114 10.35 -18.61 -7.62
N LEU A 115 9.13 -18.79 -8.15
CA LEU A 115 8.02 -19.48 -7.51
C LEU A 115 7.87 -18.99 -6.06
N VAL A 116 7.70 -17.67 -5.91
CA VAL A 116 7.42 -17.06 -4.60
C VAL A 116 5.93 -17.10 -4.32
N GLU A 117 5.54 -17.35 -3.07
CA GLU A 117 4.13 -17.34 -2.70
C GLU A 117 3.61 -15.92 -2.43
N ALA A 118 4.51 -14.99 -2.09
CA ALA A 118 4.15 -13.62 -1.78
C ALA A 118 5.17 -12.57 -2.24
N VAL A 119 4.70 -11.35 -2.44
CA VAL A 119 5.51 -10.17 -2.75
C VAL A 119 5.29 -9.11 -1.66
N TRP A 120 6.38 -8.52 -1.18
CA TRP A 120 6.36 -7.39 -0.26
C TRP A 120 6.96 -6.15 -0.93
N ALA A 121 6.19 -5.06 -0.99
CA ALA A 121 6.62 -3.80 -1.61
C ALA A 121 7.00 -2.72 -0.58
N GLY A 122 6.64 -2.84 0.69
CA GLY A 122 6.98 -1.85 1.72
C GLY A 122 6.39 -0.47 1.44
N TRP A 123 7.25 0.56 1.37
CA TRP A 123 6.87 1.93 1.04
C TRP A 123 7.70 2.47 -0.14
N GLY A 124 7.13 3.43 -0.87
CA GLY A 124 7.71 3.92 -2.13
C GLY A 124 7.59 2.90 -3.26
N HIS A 125 8.15 3.23 -4.43
CA HIS A 125 8.09 2.40 -5.62
C HIS A 125 6.64 1.98 -6.00
N ALA A 126 6.40 0.69 -6.24
CA ALA A 126 5.07 0.15 -6.56
C ALA A 126 4.18 -0.15 -5.33
N SER A 127 4.55 0.27 -4.11
CA SER A 127 3.78 -0.04 -2.89
C SER A 127 2.36 0.54 -2.88
N GLU A 128 2.15 1.68 -3.52
CA GLU A 128 0.84 2.36 -3.63
C GLU A 128 0.22 2.19 -5.03
N ASN A 129 0.80 1.34 -5.87
CA ASN A 129 0.29 1.11 -7.23
C ASN A 129 -0.69 -0.07 -7.24
N PRO A 130 -2.01 0.15 -7.44
CA PRO A 130 -3.00 -0.92 -7.40
C PRO A 130 -2.82 -1.97 -8.51
N LYS A 131 -2.11 -1.63 -9.60
CA LYS A 131 -1.78 -2.58 -10.66
C LYS A 131 -0.93 -3.74 -10.15
N LEU A 132 -0.10 -3.53 -9.13
CA LEU A 132 0.76 -4.59 -8.58
C LEU A 132 -0.04 -5.71 -7.90
N PRO A 133 -0.87 -5.46 -6.85
CA PRO A 133 -1.69 -6.51 -6.26
C PRO A 133 -2.64 -7.13 -7.27
N GLU A 134 -3.25 -6.35 -8.16
CA GLU A 134 -4.12 -6.87 -9.22
C GLU A 134 -3.42 -7.92 -10.09
N LEU A 135 -2.21 -7.61 -10.58
CA LEU A 135 -1.42 -8.53 -11.39
C LEU A 135 -0.99 -9.77 -10.62
N LEU A 136 -0.63 -9.64 -9.35
CA LEU A 136 -0.20 -10.75 -8.51
C LEU A 136 -1.36 -11.69 -8.18
N HIS A 137 -2.53 -11.15 -7.78
CA HIS A 137 -3.72 -11.92 -7.46
C HIS A 137 -4.22 -12.75 -8.63
N ARG A 138 -4.23 -12.20 -9.85
CA ARG A 138 -4.57 -12.94 -11.08
C ARG A 138 -3.68 -14.16 -11.34
N HIS A 139 -2.49 -14.19 -10.77
CA HIS A 139 -1.53 -15.30 -10.89
C HIS A 139 -1.40 -16.11 -9.61
N GLY A 140 -2.29 -15.91 -8.65
CA GLY A 140 -2.27 -16.62 -7.38
C GLY A 140 -1.07 -16.28 -6.50
N ILE A 141 -0.42 -15.13 -6.68
CA ILE A 141 0.67 -14.66 -5.80
C ILE A 141 0.08 -13.66 -4.81
N ILE A 142 0.43 -13.79 -3.53
CA ILE A 142 -0.09 -12.91 -2.47
C ILE A 142 0.66 -11.58 -2.50
N PHE A 143 -0.07 -10.47 -2.47
CA PHE A 143 0.52 -9.19 -2.15
C PHE A 143 0.45 -8.95 -0.64
N ILE A 144 1.59 -8.72 0.02
CA ILE A 144 1.65 -8.41 1.46
C ILE A 144 1.36 -6.93 1.65
N GLY A 145 0.07 -6.58 1.60
CA GLY A 145 -0.46 -5.24 1.73
C GLY A 145 -1.97 -5.22 1.45
N PRO A 146 -2.58 -4.04 1.26
CA PRO A 146 -3.99 -3.94 0.90
C PRO A 146 -4.25 -4.51 -0.51
N SER A 147 -5.50 -4.92 -0.77
CA SER A 147 -5.92 -5.34 -2.10
C SER A 147 -5.98 -4.17 -3.08
N GLU A 148 -6.05 -4.48 -4.37
CA GLU A 148 -6.22 -3.50 -5.43
C GLU A 148 -7.48 -2.65 -5.25
N GLN A 149 -8.59 -3.23 -4.79
CA GLN A 149 -9.84 -2.51 -4.53
C GLN A 149 -9.65 -1.51 -3.39
N ALA A 150 -9.03 -1.94 -2.28
CA ALA A 150 -8.76 -1.07 -1.15
C ALA A 150 -7.79 0.05 -1.51
N MET A 151 -6.76 -0.23 -2.31
CA MET A 151 -5.84 0.78 -2.82
C MET A 151 -6.53 1.80 -3.73
N TRP A 152 -7.41 1.35 -4.63
CA TRP A 152 -8.20 2.26 -5.48
C TRP A 152 -9.16 3.11 -4.67
N ALA A 153 -9.91 2.49 -3.76
CA ALA A 153 -10.93 3.16 -2.95
C ALA A 153 -10.34 4.25 -2.04
N LEU A 154 -9.15 3.98 -1.46
CA LEU A 154 -8.54 4.87 -0.46
C LEU A 154 -7.35 5.69 -0.99
N GLY A 155 -6.89 5.42 -2.21
CA GLY A 155 -5.75 6.12 -2.82
C GLY A 155 -6.10 7.51 -3.33
N ASP A 156 -7.32 7.70 -3.86
CA ASP A 156 -7.81 9.02 -4.25
C ASP A 156 -8.31 9.81 -3.04
N LYS A 157 -7.95 11.10 -2.96
CA LYS A 157 -8.25 11.96 -1.81
C LYS A 157 -9.76 12.22 -1.70
N ILE A 158 -10.46 12.37 -2.83
CA ILE A 158 -11.89 12.66 -2.86
C ILE A 158 -12.66 11.40 -2.43
N ALA A 159 -12.42 10.28 -3.11
CA ALA A 159 -13.09 9.01 -2.84
C ALA A 159 -12.86 8.55 -1.39
N SER A 160 -11.61 8.57 -0.93
CA SER A 160 -11.23 8.20 0.44
C SER A 160 -11.92 9.06 1.50
N THR A 161 -12.07 10.38 1.25
CA THR A 161 -12.75 11.29 2.18
C THR A 161 -14.26 11.05 2.20
N ILE A 162 -14.89 10.72 1.07
CA ILE A 162 -16.32 10.36 1.01
C ILE A 162 -16.57 9.05 1.77
N ILE A 163 -15.69 8.05 1.61
CA ILE A 163 -15.76 6.79 2.37
C ILE A 163 -15.62 7.07 3.86
N ALA A 164 -14.66 7.90 4.28
CA ALA A 164 -14.50 8.28 5.67
C ALA A 164 -15.76 8.96 6.25
N GLN A 165 -16.38 9.89 5.51
CA GLN A 165 -17.62 10.55 5.94
C GLN A 165 -18.78 9.55 6.07
N SER A 166 -18.88 8.59 5.14
CA SER A 166 -19.89 7.52 5.16
C SER A 166 -19.67 6.58 6.36
N ALA A 167 -18.41 6.39 6.78
CA ALA A 167 -18.01 5.72 8.02
C ALA A 167 -18.29 6.52 9.30
N ASN A 168 -18.86 7.72 9.20
CA ASN A 168 -18.98 8.70 10.28
C ASN A 168 -17.63 9.11 10.91
N VAL A 169 -16.53 9.01 10.16
CA VAL A 169 -15.23 9.54 10.58
C VAL A 169 -15.18 11.04 10.28
N PRO A 170 -14.84 11.89 11.27
CA PRO A 170 -14.70 13.33 11.06
C PRO A 170 -13.61 13.66 10.02
N THR A 171 -13.95 14.50 9.05
CA THR A 171 -13.03 15.00 8.01
C THR A 171 -12.87 16.52 8.13
N LEU A 172 -11.76 17.05 7.60
CA LEU A 172 -11.58 18.50 7.50
C LEU A 172 -12.62 19.09 6.52
N PRO A 173 -13.08 20.33 6.74
CA PRO A 173 -13.96 21.00 5.79
C PRO A 173 -13.33 21.10 4.39
N TRP A 174 -14.08 20.63 3.39
CA TRP A 174 -13.66 20.55 1.99
C TRP A 174 -14.88 20.67 1.05
N SER A 175 -14.67 20.70 -0.26
CA SER A 175 -15.74 20.86 -1.27
C SER A 175 -16.85 19.82 -1.13
N GLY A 176 -16.50 18.55 -0.87
CA GLY A 176 -17.43 17.44 -0.68
C GLY A 176 -17.87 17.19 0.76
N SER A 177 -17.84 18.21 1.63
CA SER A 177 -18.30 18.05 3.03
C SER A 177 -19.75 17.56 3.06
N HIS A 178 -20.04 16.61 3.96
CA HIS A 178 -21.35 15.97 4.14
C HIS A 178 -21.80 15.00 3.04
N LEU A 179 -21.00 14.77 2.00
CA LEU A 179 -21.28 13.71 1.03
C LEU A 179 -21.09 12.34 1.67
N LYS A 180 -22.16 11.55 1.67
CA LYS A 180 -22.19 10.18 2.18
C LYS A 180 -22.96 9.29 1.20
N PHE A 181 -22.66 8.01 1.23
CA PHE A 181 -23.48 6.97 0.60
C PHE A 181 -23.75 5.88 1.62
N ASP A 182 -24.89 5.22 1.47
CA ASP A 182 -25.18 4.01 2.23
C ASP A 182 -24.38 2.85 1.61
N TRP A 183 -23.66 2.13 2.45
CA TRP A 183 -23.09 0.84 2.08
C TRP A 183 -23.79 -0.26 2.86
N ASN A 184 -23.87 -1.44 2.27
CA ASN A 184 -24.27 -2.62 3.00
C ASN A 184 -23.06 -3.14 3.79
N GLU A 185 -23.20 -3.33 5.10
CA GLU A 185 -22.12 -3.90 5.92
C GLU A 185 -21.76 -5.31 5.44
N GLU A 186 -22.68 -6.04 4.80
CA GLU A 186 -22.41 -7.39 4.28
C GLU A 186 -21.55 -7.36 3.00
N ASP A 187 -21.53 -6.27 2.24
CA ASP A 187 -20.76 -6.11 0.99
C ASP A 187 -19.36 -5.52 1.26
N HIS A 188 -18.60 -6.17 2.14
CA HIS A 188 -17.23 -5.75 2.49
C HIS A 188 -16.24 -5.74 1.31
N GLU A 189 -16.56 -6.41 0.20
CA GLU A 189 -15.61 -6.65 -0.89
C GLU A 189 -15.63 -5.56 -1.98
N ASN A 190 -16.68 -4.73 -2.06
CA ASN A 190 -16.84 -3.77 -3.17
C ASN A 190 -17.32 -2.38 -2.70
N ILE A 191 -16.51 -1.71 -1.86
CA ILE A 191 -16.75 -0.30 -1.52
C ILE A 191 -16.34 0.57 -2.72
N HIS A 192 -17.33 1.05 -3.48
CA HIS A 192 -17.12 1.99 -4.58
C HIS A 192 -17.93 3.26 -4.35
N VAL A 193 -17.27 4.42 -4.50
CA VAL A 193 -17.95 5.71 -4.43
C VAL A 193 -18.71 5.94 -5.73
N PRO A 194 -20.04 6.15 -5.70
CA PRO A 194 -20.82 6.47 -6.89
C PRO A 194 -20.25 7.70 -7.62
N MET A 195 -20.13 7.62 -8.95
CA MET A 195 -19.52 8.69 -9.75
C MET A 195 -20.26 10.03 -9.62
N ASP A 196 -21.57 10.01 -9.42
CA ASP A 196 -22.35 11.23 -9.21
C ASP A 196 -21.98 11.94 -7.90
N LEU A 197 -21.66 11.18 -6.84
CA LEU A 197 -21.16 11.73 -5.57
C LEU A 197 -19.73 12.23 -5.70
N TYR A 198 -18.90 11.49 -6.44
CA TYR A 198 -17.53 11.90 -6.74
C TYR A 198 -17.51 13.24 -7.50
N GLU A 199 -18.32 13.37 -8.55
CA GLU A 199 -18.43 14.59 -9.35
C GLU A 199 -18.93 15.79 -8.55
N LYS A 200 -19.91 15.59 -7.64
CA LYS A 200 -20.38 16.65 -6.71
C LYS A 200 -19.29 17.17 -5.77
N ALA A 201 -18.26 16.36 -5.51
CA ALA A 201 -17.15 16.76 -4.66
C ALA A 201 -16.03 17.48 -5.44
N CYS A 202 -15.96 17.28 -6.75
CA CYS A 202 -15.01 17.92 -7.64
C CYS A 202 -15.37 19.40 -7.86
N VAL A 203 -14.35 20.22 -8.09
CA VAL A 203 -14.51 21.62 -8.46
C VAL A 203 -13.93 21.79 -9.84
N THR A 204 -14.76 22.07 -10.83
CA THR A 204 -14.33 22.15 -12.24
C THR A 204 -14.15 23.59 -12.72
N ASP A 205 -14.69 24.56 -12.00
CA ASP A 205 -14.63 25.98 -12.36
C ASP A 205 -14.03 26.83 -11.23
N ALA A 206 -13.24 27.83 -11.62
CA ALA A 206 -12.56 28.70 -10.66
C ALA A 206 -13.56 29.55 -9.85
N LYS A 207 -14.67 30.00 -10.45
CA LYS A 207 -15.67 30.82 -9.74
C LYS A 207 -16.39 29.99 -8.69
N GLU A 208 -16.82 28.79 -9.05
CA GLU A 208 -17.39 27.81 -8.12
C GLU A 208 -16.42 27.56 -6.95
N GLY A 209 -15.13 27.35 -7.27
CA GLY A 209 -14.10 27.13 -6.26
C GLY A 209 -13.94 28.31 -5.28
N VAL A 210 -14.04 29.55 -5.75
CA VAL A 210 -14.00 30.75 -4.89
C VAL A 210 -15.20 30.81 -3.94
N GLU A 211 -16.39 30.44 -4.41
CA GLU A 211 -17.60 30.39 -3.58
C GLU A 211 -17.47 29.33 -2.48
N ILE A 212 -17.01 28.13 -2.84
CA ILE A 212 -16.75 27.04 -1.90
C ILE A 212 -15.66 27.44 -0.90
N ALA A 213 -14.56 28.03 -1.36
CA ALA A 213 -13.47 28.50 -0.49
C ALA A 213 -13.95 29.58 0.48
N SER A 214 -14.84 30.48 0.03
CA SER A 214 -15.43 31.51 0.90
C SER A 214 -16.35 30.90 1.97
N ARG A 215 -17.09 29.83 1.64
CA ARG A 215 -17.94 29.10 2.60
C ARG A 215 -17.12 28.34 3.64
N ILE A 216 -16.02 27.72 3.22
CA ILE A 216 -15.09 27.01 4.12
C ILE A 216 -14.32 27.99 5.01
N GLY A 217 -13.94 29.14 4.45
CA GLY A 217 -13.10 30.15 5.09
C GLY A 217 -11.63 30.01 4.67
N PHE A 218 -11.02 31.14 4.32
CA PHE A 218 -9.60 31.20 3.98
C PHE A 218 -8.71 31.13 5.25
N PRO A 219 -7.48 30.61 5.16
CA PRO A 219 -6.83 30.08 3.95
C PRO A 219 -7.31 28.68 3.57
N VAL A 220 -7.29 28.36 2.27
CA VAL A 220 -7.67 27.05 1.72
C VAL A 220 -6.54 26.39 0.94
N MET A 221 -6.67 25.08 0.72
CA MET A 221 -5.74 24.30 -0.10
C MET A 221 -6.44 23.82 -1.37
N ILE A 222 -5.88 24.16 -2.52
CA ILE A 222 -6.29 23.65 -3.84
C ILE A 222 -5.44 22.41 -4.12
N LYS A 223 -6.09 21.27 -4.42
CA LYS A 223 -5.42 20.00 -4.67
C LYS A 223 -6.03 19.32 -5.89
N ALA A 224 -5.19 18.90 -6.83
CA ALA A 224 -5.59 17.92 -7.84
C ALA A 224 -5.85 16.55 -7.17
N SER A 225 -6.91 15.87 -7.59
CA SER A 225 -7.27 14.52 -7.13
C SER A 225 -6.11 13.56 -7.39
N GLU A 226 -5.64 13.50 -8.63
CA GLU A 226 -4.57 12.61 -9.11
C GLU A 226 -3.13 13.10 -8.83
N GLY A 227 -2.97 14.19 -8.08
CA GLY A 227 -1.66 14.73 -7.72
C GLY A 227 -0.94 13.88 -6.65
N GLY A 228 0.09 13.13 -7.05
CA GLY A 228 1.01 12.40 -6.16
C GLY A 228 2.25 13.21 -5.76
N GLY A 229 2.79 12.95 -4.56
CA GLY A 229 4.11 13.47 -4.13
C GLY A 229 4.19 15.01 -4.00
N GLY A 230 3.10 15.69 -3.66
CA GLY A 230 3.06 17.15 -3.47
C GLY A 230 2.87 17.97 -4.74
N LYS A 231 2.68 17.33 -5.90
CA LYS A 231 2.36 18.01 -7.17
C LYS A 231 0.88 18.35 -7.24
N GLY A 232 0.54 19.47 -7.89
CA GLY A 232 -0.84 19.93 -8.01
C GLY A 232 -1.44 20.41 -6.67
N ILE A 233 -0.61 21.00 -5.79
CA ILE A 233 -1.07 21.56 -4.51
C ILE A 233 -0.71 23.04 -4.44
N ARG A 234 -1.67 23.90 -4.09
CA ARG A 234 -1.47 25.34 -3.84
C ARG A 234 -2.25 25.79 -2.61
N LYS A 235 -1.65 26.69 -1.83
CA LYS A 235 -2.33 27.37 -0.73
C LYS A 235 -2.83 28.72 -1.25
N ALA A 236 -4.12 29.00 -1.09
CA ALA A 236 -4.70 30.30 -1.37
C ALA A 236 -5.13 30.97 -0.06
N THR A 237 -4.73 32.20 0.17
CA THR A 237 -5.07 32.97 1.38
C THR A 237 -6.23 33.94 1.17
N ASN A 238 -6.59 34.20 -0.08
CA ASN A 238 -7.68 35.08 -0.47
C ASN A 238 -8.26 34.66 -1.83
N ARG A 239 -9.30 35.37 -2.29
CA ARG A 239 -10.03 35.06 -3.53
C ARG A 239 -9.17 35.22 -4.79
N ASP A 240 -8.39 36.28 -4.88
CA ASP A 240 -7.55 36.58 -6.06
C ASP A 240 -6.44 35.52 -6.23
N GLU A 241 -5.82 35.11 -5.12
CA GLU A 241 -4.88 33.99 -5.08
C GLU A 241 -5.54 32.69 -5.49
N PHE A 242 -6.78 32.44 -5.05
CA PHE A 242 -7.50 31.22 -5.42
C PHE A 242 -7.69 31.12 -6.93
N GLU A 243 -8.24 32.14 -7.58
CA GLU A 243 -8.48 32.11 -9.04
C GLU A 243 -7.19 31.89 -9.83
N THR A 244 -6.11 32.54 -9.39
CA THR A 244 -4.79 32.43 -10.01
C THR A 244 -4.24 31.01 -9.84
N PHE A 245 -4.26 30.47 -8.62
CA PHE A 245 -3.68 29.17 -8.31
C PHE A 245 -4.52 28.00 -8.82
N PHE A 246 -5.84 28.15 -8.93
CA PHE A 246 -6.72 27.13 -9.49
C PHE A 246 -6.30 26.78 -10.93
N ARG A 247 -6.04 27.79 -11.76
CA ARG A 247 -5.55 27.59 -13.15
C ARG A 247 -4.17 26.95 -13.23
N GLN A 248 -3.34 27.07 -12.18
CA GLN A 248 -2.01 26.47 -12.12
C GLN A 248 -2.01 25.01 -11.63
N VAL A 249 -3.12 24.55 -11.04
CA VAL A 249 -3.26 23.21 -10.45
C VAL A 249 -3.88 22.21 -11.43
N ASN A 250 -4.29 22.65 -12.62
CA ASN A 250 -4.83 21.77 -13.65
C ASN A 250 -3.74 20.94 -14.33
N PHE A 251 -4.01 19.64 -14.49
CA PHE A 251 -3.30 18.76 -15.41
C PHE A 251 -4.08 18.68 -16.73
#